data_AF-A0A0C2H185-F1
#
_entry.id   AF-A0A0C2H185-F1
#
_cell.length_a   1.000
_cell.length_b   1.000
_cell.length_c   1.000
_cell.angle_alpha   90.00
_cell.angle_beta   90.00
_cell.angle_gamma   90.00
#
_symmetry.space_group_name_H-M   'P 1'
#
loop_
_entity.id
_entity.type
_entity.pdbx_description
1 polymer ?
#
loop_
_entity_poly.entity_id
_entity_poly.type
_entity_poly.pdbx_seq_one_letter_code
_entity_poly.pdbx_strand_id
1 'polypeptide(L)'
;MNETSIGTRGAQQIRQTVTMINSTFTGLCAQIYDGRVAPLIEQRARLLRQDRIRRNLSRKLEARPGPLELVTRKILQADADLEQAIEVASARSGFAASHAVNRVIQEASDEDK
;
A
#
# COMPACT_ATOMS: atom_id res chain seq x y z
N MET A 1 -36.27 56.15 -30.17
CA MET A 1 -35.10 56.70 -29.47
C MET A 1 -34.65 55.63 -28.51
N ASN A 2 -33.48 55.05 -28.79
CA ASN A 2 -32.98 53.84 -28.15
C ASN A 2 -31.89 54.24 -27.17
N GLU A 3 -32.18 54.14 -25.89
CA GLU A 3 -31.27 54.41 -24.78
C GLU A 3 -31.61 53.41 -23.66
N THR A 4 -30.74 52.69 -22.98
CA THR A 4 -29.29 52.46 -23.07
C THR A 4 -29.07 51.15 -22.29
N SER A 5 -28.77 50.04 -22.99
CA SER A 5 -28.53 48.70 -22.41
C SER A 5 -27.09 48.58 -21.86
N ILE A 6 -26.66 49.57 -21.07
CA ILE A 6 -25.30 49.69 -20.52
C ILE A 6 -25.42 49.83 -19.00
N GLY A 7 -25.30 48.73 -18.26
CA GLY A 7 -25.21 48.84 -16.80
C GLY A 7 -25.19 47.52 -16.05
N THR A 8 -25.83 46.48 -16.58
CA THR A 8 -25.95 45.19 -15.87
C THR A 8 -24.85 44.21 -16.24
N ARG A 9 -24.35 44.23 -17.48
CA ARG A 9 -23.36 43.26 -17.98
C ARG A 9 -21.99 43.39 -17.30
N GLY A 10 -21.50 44.62 -17.11
CA GLY A 10 -20.24 44.88 -16.38
C GLY A 10 -20.34 44.50 -14.90
N ALA A 11 -21.45 44.84 -14.24
CA ALA A 11 -21.69 44.48 -12.85
C ALA A 11 -21.87 42.97 -12.65
N GLN A 12 -22.52 42.28 -13.59
CA GLN A 12 -22.64 40.82 -13.59
C GLN A 12 -21.29 40.15 -13.86
N GLN A 13 -20.50 40.68 -14.79
CA GLN A 13 -19.18 40.13 -15.11
C GLN A 13 -18.20 40.30 -13.95
N ILE A 14 -18.23 41.44 -13.24
CA ILE A 14 -17.45 41.64 -12.01
C ILE A 14 -17.91 40.69 -10.89
N ARG A 15 -19.23 40.50 -10.69
CA ARG A 15 -19.73 39.54 -9.70
C ARG A 15 -19.34 38.10 -10.02
N GLN A 16 -19.38 37.73 -11.30
CA GLN A 16 -18.97 36.42 -11.77
C GLN A 16 -17.46 36.20 -11.56
N THR A 17 -16.60 37.16 -11.92
CA THR A 17 -15.16 37.03 -11.71
C THR A 17 -14.79 36.97 -10.24
N VAL A 18 -15.40 37.80 -9.38
CA VAL A 18 -15.17 37.76 -7.93
C VAL A 18 -15.60 36.42 -7.32
N THR A 19 -16.70 35.84 -7.80
CA THR A 19 -17.17 34.52 -7.33
C THR A 19 -16.20 33.41 -7.75
N MET A 20 -15.71 33.45 -8.99
CA MET A 20 -14.72 32.47 -9.51
C MET A 20 -13.36 32.57 -8.78
N ILE A 21 -12.93 33.79 -8.41
CA ILE A 21 -11.70 34.01 -7.64
C ILE A 21 -11.86 33.46 -6.21
N ASN A 22 -12.98 33.75 -5.56
CA ASN A 22 -13.21 33.29 -4.19
C ASN A 22 -13.36 31.77 -4.12
N SER A 23 -14.05 31.14 -5.08
CA SER A 23 -14.19 29.68 -5.12
C SER A 23 -12.87 28.95 -5.41
N THR A 24 -11.98 29.55 -6.21
CA THR A 24 -10.65 28.98 -6.49
C THR A 24 -9.69 29.15 -5.31
N PHE A 25 -9.73 30.29 -4.61
CA PHE A 25 -8.87 30.54 -3.45
C PHE A 25 -9.23 29.63 -2.25
N THR A 26 -10.53 29.43 -1.97
CA THR A 26 -10.97 28.54 -0.88
C THR A 26 -10.65 27.07 -1.14
N GLY A 27 -10.68 26.63 -2.40
CA GLY A 27 -10.33 25.25 -2.78
C GLY A 27 -8.83 24.96 -2.71
N LEU A 28 -7.99 25.94 -3.09
CA LEU A 28 -6.53 25.78 -3.10
C LEU A 28 -5.94 25.80 -1.68
N CYS A 29 -6.49 26.63 -0.78
CA CYS A 29 -6.00 26.77 0.59
C CYS A 29 -6.23 25.50 1.43
N ALA A 30 -7.39 24.84 1.25
CA ALA A 30 -7.75 23.63 2.00
C ALA A 30 -6.93 22.38 1.64
N GLN A 31 -6.28 22.36 0.46
CA GLN A 31 -5.42 21.25 0.02
C GLN A 31 -3.95 21.42 0.44
N ILE A 32 -3.54 22.66 0.76
CA ILE A 32 -2.13 22.99 1.05
C ILE A 32 -1.92 23.15 2.56
N TYR A 33 -2.91 23.65 3.29
CA TYR A 33 -2.79 23.95 4.72
C TYR A 33 -3.60 23.03 5.63
N ASP A 34 -2.95 22.45 6.62
CA ASP A 34 -3.61 21.78 7.75
C ASP A 34 -4.06 22.86 8.74
N GLY A 35 -5.31 23.33 8.59
CA GLY A 35 -5.88 24.45 9.38
C GLY A 35 -5.93 24.21 10.90
N ARG A 36 -5.45 23.07 11.38
CA ARG A 36 -5.29 22.75 12.81
C ARG A 36 -3.87 23.04 13.32
N VAL A 37 -2.92 23.34 12.44
CA VAL A 37 -1.50 23.53 12.75
C VAL A 37 -1.12 24.99 12.53
N ALA A 38 -0.40 25.58 13.48
CA ALA A 38 0.02 26.97 13.35
C ALA A 38 0.93 27.15 12.12
N PRO A 39 0.76 28.23 11.31
CA PRO A 39 1.48 28.41 10.05
C PRO A 39 3.01 28.32 10.19
N LEU A 40 3.55 28.79 11.31
CA LEU A 40 5.00 28.81 11.57
C LEU A 40 5.63 27.41 11.67
N ILE A 41 4.87 26.40 12.09
CA ILE A 41 5.37 25.03 12.31
C ILE A 41 4.88 24.04 11.25
N GLU A 42 4.02 24.48 10.35
CA GLU A 42 3.37 23.58 9.40
C GLU A 42 4.38 22.87 8.49
N GLN A 43 5.38 23.59 7.98
CA GLN A 43 6.42 22.98 7.16
C GLN A 43 7.15 21.87 7.91
N ARG A 44 7.48 22.10 9.20
CA ARG A 44 8.13 21.08 10.04
C ARG A 44 7.19 19.92 10.34
N ALA A 45 5.92 20.19 10.62
CA ALA A 45 4.91 19.16 10.83
C ALA A 45 4.72 18.28 9.58
N ARG A 46 4.71 18.89 8.39
CA ARG A 46 4.64 18.18 7.10
C ARG A 46 5.83 17.26 6.91
N LEU A 47 7.06 17.74 7.14
CA LEU A 47 8.27 16.93 7.03
C LEU A 47 8.28 15.78 8.05
N LEU A 48 7.85 16.03 9.29
CA LEU A 48 7.73 14.98 10.30
C LEU A 48 6.69 13.91 9.91
N ARG A 49 5.55 14.32 9.33
CA ARG A 49 4.54 13.40 8.80
C ARG A 49 5.11 12.54 7.68
N GLN A 50 5.81 13.15 6.72
CA GLN A 50 6.46 12.42 5.63
C GLN A 50 7.47 11.40 6.15
N ASP A 51 8.31 11.79 7.10
CA ASP A 51 9.32 10.90 7.66
C ASP A 51 8.70 9.76 8.47
N ARG A 52 7.62 10.04 9.22
CA ARG A 52 6.83 9.01 9.92
C ARG A 52 6.24 8.00 8.94
N ILE A 53 5.65 8.48 7.83
CA ILE A 53 5.09 7.63 6.78
C ILE A 53 6.19 6.75 6.17
N ARG A 54 7.32 7.37 5.80
CA ARG A 54 8.48 6.67 5.23
C ARG A 54 8.95 5.54 6.13
N ARG A 55 9.24 5.83 7.41
CA ARG A 55 9.70 4.83 8.38
C ARG A 55 8.67 3.72 8.62
N ASN A 56 7.38 4.05 8.65
CA ASN A 56 6.32 3.04 8.83
C ASN A 56 6.22 2.13 7.61
N LEU A 57 6.28 2.71 6.39
CA LEU A 57 6.23 1.96 5.15
C LEU A 57 7.44 1.02 5.04
N SER A 58 8.66 1.52 5.28
CA SER A 58 9.87 0.68 5.26
C SER A 58 9.72 -0.55 6.15
N ARG A 59 9.29 -0.35 7.41
CA ARG A 59 9.05 -1.46 8.35
C ARG A 59 8.00 -2.45 7.84
N LYS A 60 6.92 -1.97 7.21
CA LYS A 60 5.86 -2.83 6.65
C LYS A 60 6.32 -3.62 5.43
N LEU A 61 7.21 -3.04 4.62
CA LEU A 61 7.76 -3.72 3.46
C LEU A 61 8.80 -4.78 3.86
N GLU A 62 9.60 -4.51 4.88
CA GLU A 62 10.53 -5.50 5.48
C GLU A 62 9.78 -6.72 6.04
N ALA A 63 8.63 -6.49 6.68
CA ALA A 63 7.79 -7.55 7.24
C ALA A 63 6.70 -8.03 6.26
N ARG A 64 6.85 -7.79 4.96
CA ARG A 64 5.81 -8.12 3.98
C ARG A 64 5.69 -9.65 3.84
N PRO A 65 4.51 -10.24 4.13
CA PRO A 65 4.32 -11.68 4.00
C PRO A 65 4.46 -12.13 2.55
N GLY A 66 4.99 -13.33 2.36
CA GLY A 66 5.15 -13.93 1.04
C GLY A 66 3.80 -14.34 0.42
N PRO A 67 3.73 -14.52 -0.92
CA PRO A 67 2.50 -14.96 -1.59
C PRO A 67 1.95 -16.29 -1.02
N LEU A 68 2.83 -17.26 -0.78
CA LEU A 68 2.46 -18.55 -0.19
C LEU A 68 1.89 -18.40 1.23
N GLU A 69 2.44 -17.49 2.03
CA GLU A 69 1.96 -17.22 3.40
C GLU A 69 0.53 -16.65 3.40
N LEU A 70 0.17 -15.88 2.37
CA LEU A 70 -1.19 -15.36 2.21
C LEU A 70 -2.19 -16.46 1.82
N VAL A 71 -1.76 -17.41 0.98
CA VAL A 71 -2.57 -18.58 0.59
C VAL A 71 -2.77 -19.52 1.79
N THR A 72 -1.71 -19.84 2.54
CA THR A 72 -1.81 -20.73 3.71
C THR A 72 -2.68 -20.14 4.82
N ARG A 73 -2.67 -18.80 4.98
CA ARG A 73 -3.58 -18.08 5.88
C ARG A 73 -5.00 -17.92 5.33
N LYS A 74 -5.30 -18.48 4.15
CA LYS A 74 -6.61 -18.43 3.47
C LYS A 74 -7.09 -17.00 3.21
N ILE A 75 -6.15 -16.08 2.97
CA ILE A 75 -6.42 -14.69 2.60
C ILE A 75 -6.56 -14.57 1.08
N LEU A 76 -5.71 -15.27 0.34
CA LEU A 76 -5.79 -15.39 -1.11
C LEU A 76 -6.24 -16.80 -1.49
N GLN A 77 -7.00 -16.91 -2.59
CA GLN A 77 -7.25 -18.18 -3.25
C GLN A 77 -5.97 -18.59 -3.99
N ALA A 78 -5.63 -19.87 -3.95
CA ALA A 78 -4.58 -20.39 -4.80
C ALA A 78 -5.15 -20.54 -6.21
N ASP A 79 -4.39 -20.12 -7.22
CA ASP A 79 -4.69 -20.49 -8.60
C ASP A 79 -4.56 -22.03 -8.73
N ALA A 80 -5.32 -22.65 -9.64
CA ALA A 80 -5.37 -24.11 -9.79
C ALA A 80 -3.98 -24.77 -9.95
N ASP A 81 -3.03 -24.05 -10.54
CA ASP A 81 -1.64 -24.50 -10.72
C ASP A 81 -0.83 -24.45 -9.41
N LEU A 82 -1.19 -23.57 -8.48
CA LEU A 82 -0.52 -23.40 -7.19
C LEU A 82 -1.00 -24.42 -6.15
N GLU A 83 -2.27 -24.82 -6.18
CA GLU A 83 -2.79 -25.90 -5.33
C GLU A 83 -2.08 -27.23 -5.60
N GLN A 84 -1.91 -27.59 -6.88
CA GLN A 84 -1.16 -28.80 -7.28
C GLN A 84 0.30 -28.75 -6.84
N ALA A 85 0.96 -27.58 -6.96
CA ALA A 85 2.34 -27.42 -6.52
C ALA A 85 2.51 -27.56 -5.00
N ILE A 86 1.54 -27.06 -4.21
CA ILE A 86 1.53 -27.20 -2.74
C ILE A 86 1.29 -28.67 -2.35
N GLU A 87 0.35 -29.35 -3.01
CA GLU A 87 0.04 -30.76 -2.75
C GLU A 87 1.24 -31.67 -3.07
N VAL A 88 1.90 -31.46 -4.21
CA VAL A 88 3.11 -32.21 -4.61
C VAL A 88 4.29 -31.92 -3.66
N ALA A 89 4.46 -30.68 -3.20
CA ALA A 89 5.50 -30.33 -2.22
C ALA A 89 5.26 -31.01 -0.86
N SER A 90 4.02 -30.99 -0.38
CA SER A 90 3.63 -31.65 0.88
C SER A 90 3.76 -33.18 0.80
N ALA A 91 3.44 -33.78 -0.35
CA ALA A 91 3.59 -35.22 -0.58
C ALA A 91 5.07 -35.66 -0.63
N ARG A 92 5.96 -34.81 -1.16
CA ARG A 92 7.40 -35.08 -1.23
C ARG A 92 8.13 -34.94 0.11
N SER A 93 7.72 -34.00 0.95
CA SER A 93 8.32 -33.84 2.30
C SER A 93 7.84 -34.89 3.30
N GLY A 94 6.75 -35.60 3.02
CA GLY A 94 6.16 -36.61 3.91
C GLY A 94 6.81 -38.01 3.88
N PHE A 95 7.68 -38.32 2.91
CA PHE A 95 8.28 -39.66 2.77
C PHE A 95 9.81 -39.71 2.96
N ALA A 96 10.50 -38.57 3.01
CA ALA A 96 11.96 -38.52 3.02
C ALA A 96 12.61 -38.69 4.41
N ALA A 97 11.84 -38.67 5.50
CA ALA A 97 12.39 -38.86 6.85
C ALA A 97 12.64 -40.35 7.18
N SER A 98 11.89 -41.28 6.58
CA SER A 98 11.96 -42.69 6.95
C SER A 98 13.07 -43.47 6.22
N HIS A 99 13.54 -43.00 5.07
CA HIS A 99 14.49 -43.76 4.25
C HIS A 99 15.98 -43.44 4.57
N ALA A 100 16.27 -42.33 5.24
CA ALA A 100 17.64 -41.98 5.64
C ALA A 100 18.13 -42.79 6.86
N VAL A 101 17.21 -43.14 7.78
CA VAL A 101 17.55 -43.87 9.02
C VAL A 101 17.91 -45.34 8.74
N ASN A 102 17.25 -45.99 7.78
CA ASN A 102 17.52 -47.40 7.47
C ASN A 102 18.84 -47.64 6.73
N ARG A 103 19.39 -46.65 6.00
CA ARG A 103 20.66 -46.81 5.27
C ARG A 103 21.88 -46.79 6.20
N VAL A 104 21.86 -45.93 7.22
CA VAL A 104 22.96 -45.81 8.20
C VAL A 104 23.07 -47.05 9.10
N ILE A 105 21.95 -47.76 9.33
CA ILE A 105 21.95 -48.96 10.17
C ILE A 105 22.53 -50.19 9.42
N GLN A 106 22.38 -50.26 8.09
CA GLN A 106 22.91 -51.37 7.30
C GLN A 106 24.42 -51.27 7.06
N GLU A 107 24.96 -50.06 6.87
CA GLU A 107 26.40 -49.84 6.66
C GLU A 107 27.23 -50.13 7.93
N ALA A 108 26.62 -50.17 9.12
CA ALA A 108 27.30 -50.51 10.38
C ALA A 108 27.36 -52.03 10.68
N SER A 109 26.72 -52.88 9.87
CA SER A 109 26.60 -54.33 10.15
C SER A 109 27.49 -55.22 9.28
N ASP A 110 28.25 -54.65 8.33
CA ASP A 110 29.02 -55.40 7.33
C ASP A 110 30.55 -55.39 7.56
N GLU A 111 31.05 -54.87 8.69
CA GLU A 111 32.50 -54.73 8.97
C GLU A 111 33.13 -55.88 9.79
N ASP A 112 32.39 -56.93 10.16
CA ASP A 112 32.95 -58.07 10.93
C ASP A 112 32.71 -59.43 10.23
N LYS A 113 33.51 -59.76 9.20
CA LYS A 113 33.81 -61.15 8.78
C LYS A 113 35.21 -61.32 8.23
#